data_AF-A0A1V5QFA7-F1
#
_entry.id   AF-A0A1V5QFA7-F1
#
_cell.length_a   1.000
_cell.length_b   1.000
_cell.length_c   1.000
_cell.angle_alpha   90.00
_cell.angle_beta   90.00
_cell.angle_gamma   90.00
#
_symmetry.space_group_name_H-M   'P 1'
#
loop_
_entity.id
_entity.type
_entity.pdbx_description
1 polymer ?
#
loop_
_entity_poly.entity_id
_entity_poly.type
_entity_poly.pdbx_seq_one_letter_code
_entity_poly.pdbx_strand_id
1 'polypeptide(L)'
;MKRWKLEFRKKMAAREIAENMISIVNIGPHNQNDPMGERTYSVRINSEEIVRFRHKRADGLGACLLAASKAVEAEKWEKADKLLMELTADRKSNPTVEPRVADLP
;
A
#
# COMPACT_ATOMS: atom_id res chain seq x y z
N MET A 1 20.28 18.12 29.88
CA MET A 1 20.92 17.65 28.61
C MET A 1 20.82 16.14 28.34
N LYS A 2 20.85 15.25 29.35
CA LYS A 2 20.81 13.77 29.12
C LYS A 2 19.46 13.26 28.57
N ARG A 3 18.34 13.85 29.01
CA ARG A 3 16.97 13.43 28.63
C ARG A 3 16.64 13.67 27.16
N TRP A 4 17.07 14.78 26.58
CA TRP A 4 16.83 15.10 25.16
C TRP A 4 17.60 14.16 24.23
N LYS A 5 18.84 13.82 24.56
CA LYS A 5 19.63 12.81 23.82
C LYS A 5 18.99 11.42 23.86
N LEU A 6 18.37 11.04 24.98
CA LEU A 6 17.69 9.75 25.11
C LEU A 6 16.42 9.69 24.26
N GLU A 7 15.58 10.73 24.31
CA GLU A 7 14.36 10.80 23.50
C GLU A 7 14.67 10.89 22.01
N PHE A 8 15.71 11.61 21.62
CA PHE A 8 16.18 11.65 20.24
C PHE A 8 16.68 10.27 19.77
N ARG A 9 17.48 9.57 20.59
CA ARG A 9 17.94 8.21 20.27
C ARG A 9 16.79 7.20 20.19
N LYS A 10 15.78 7.28 21.06
CA LYS A 10 14.57 6.44 20.96
C LYS A 10 13.79 6.72 19.68
N LYS A 11 13.63 8.00 19.32
CA LYS A 11 12.92 8.41 18.10
C LYS A 11 13.66 7.96 16.83
N MET A 12 15.00 8.00 16.84
CA MET A 12 15.83 7.51 15.74
C MET A 12 15.82 5.98 15.67
N ALA A 13 15.93 5.27 16.80
CA ALA A 13 15.87 3.80 16.82
C ALA A 13 14.49 3.26 16.39
N ALA A 14 13.39 3.93 16.76
CA ALA A 14 12.06 3.62 16.27
C ALA A 14 11.90 3.88 14.76
N ARG A 15 12.67 4.82 14.21
CA ARG A 15 12.75 5.10 12.77
C ARG A 15 13.60 4.06 12.04
N GLU A 16 14.72 3.66 12.61
CA GLU A 16 15.72 2.75 12.01
C GLU A 16 15.20 1.30 11.92
N ILE A 17 14.33 0.87 12.84
CA ILE A 17 13.64 -0.45 12.75
C ILE A 17 12.52 -0.43 11.68
N ALA A 18 12.01 0.75 11.30
CA ALA A 18 10.87 0.89 10.41
C ALA A 18 11.22 0.94 8.91
N GLU A 19 12.51 0.94 8.53
CA GLU A 19 12.92 1.15 7.14
C GLU A 19 12.88 -0.10 6.24
N ASN A 20 12.66 -1.31 6.79
CA ASN A 20 12.55 -2.54 6.00
C ASN A 20 11.50 -3.55 6.53
N MET A 21 10.44 -3.06 7.18
CA MET A 21 9.47 -3.94 7.86
C MET A 21 8.17 -4.10 7.06
N ILE A 22 7.82 -5.34 6.74
CA ILE A 22 6.45 -5.68 6.34
C ILE A 22 5.64 -5.95 7.61
N SER A 23 4.49 -5.30 7.78
CA SER A 23 3.60 -5.51 8.92
C SER A 23 2.14 -5.71 8.50
N ILE A 24 1.45 -6.58 9.25
CA ILE A 24 0.01 -6.81 9.13
C ILE A 24 -0.63 -6.40 10.45
N VAL A 25 -1.42 -5.34 10.41
CA VAL A 25 -1.96 -4.68 11.61
C VAL A 25 -3.47 -4.78 11.62
N ASN A 26 -4.07 -5.28 12.71
CA ASN A 26 -5.51 -5.16 12.90
C ASN A 26 -5.86 -3.68 13.11
N ILE A 27 -6.67 -3.12 12.22
CA ILE A 27 -7.17 -1.74 12.30
C ILE A 27 -8.66 -1.69 12.68
N GLY A 28 -9.32 -2.84 12.77
CA GLY A 28 -10.70 -2.95 13.21
C GLY A 28 -10.83 -2.94 14.74
N PRO A 29 -12.00 -2.54 15.27
CA PRO A 29 -12.25 -2.55 16.71
C PRO A 29 -12.15 -3.98 17.27
N HIS A 30 -11.57 -4.14 18.45
CA HIS A 30 -11.63 -5.40 19.19
C HIS A 30 -13.03 -5.55 19.80
N ASN A 31 -13.84 -6.49 19.31
CA ASN A 31 -15.10 -6.86 19.97
C ASN A 31 -14.80 -7.89 21.05
N GLN A 32 -15.05 -7.57 22.32
CA GLN A 32 -14.83 -8.49 23.44
C GLN A 32 -15.80 -9.69 23.39
N ASN A 33 -16.97 -9.51 22.76
CA ASN A 33 -17.95 -10.58 22.58
C ASN A 33 -17.61 -11.50 21.40
N ASP A 34 -16.64 -11.12 20.57
CA ASP A 34 -16.18 -11.93 19.44
C ASP A 34 -14.66 -11.75 19.21
N PRO A 35 -13.83 -12.33 20.10
CA PRO A 35 -12.37 -12.17 20.04
C PRO A 35 -11.75 -12.86 18.80
N MET A 36 -12.45 -13.85 18.22
CA MET A 36 -11.97 -14.66 17.09
C MET A 36 -12.66 -14.31 15.75
N GLY A 37 -13.45 -13.24 15.75
CA GLY A 37 -14.25 -12.78 14.62
C GLY A 37 -13.48 -12.24 13.43
N GLU A 38 -14.26 -11.81 12.43
CA GLU A 38 -13.75 -11.10 11.26
C GLU A 38 -13.28 -9.68 11.63
N ARG A 39 -12.11 -9.30 11.12
CA ARG A 39 -11.52 -7.98 11.29
C ARG A 39 -10.92 -7.46 9.99
N THR A 40 -10.79 -6.14 9.93
CA THR A 40 -10.03 -5.48 8.87
C THR A 40 -8.58 -5.33 9.30
N TYR A 41 -7.68 -5.82 8.46
CA TYR A 41 -6.25 -5.73 8.61
C TYR A 41 -5.66 -4.79 7.54
N SER A 42 -4.57 -4.13 7.90
CA SER A 42 -3.77 -3.26 7.03
C SER A 42 -2.43 -3.94 6.78
N VAL A 43 -2.05 -4.12 5.52
CA VAL A 43 -0.69 -4.49 5.14
C VAL A 43 0.10 -3.22 4.93
N ARG A 44 1.25 -3.13 5.60
CA ARG A 44 2.15 -1.98 5.49
C ARG A 44 3.53 -2.44 5.12
N ILE A 45 4.18 -1.69 4.23
CA ILE A 45 5.59 -1.83 3.94
C ILE A 45 6.25 -0.55 4.42
N ASN A 46 7.17 -0.70 5.36
CA ASN A 46 7.78 0.40 6.10
C ASN A 46 6.71 1.20 6.86
N SER A 47 6.48 2.45 6.45
CA SER A 47 5.47 3.33 7.03
C SER A 47 4.25 3.52 6.13
N GLU A 48 4.24 2.92 4.95
CA GLU A 48 3.17 3.10 3.96
C GLU A 48 2.14 1.97 4.06
N GLU A 49 0.87 2.34 4.11
CA GLU A 49 -0.24 1.39 4.00
C GLU A 49 -0.44 1.02 2.52
N ILE A 50 -0.28 -0.27 2.22
CA ILE A 50 -0.35 -0.78 0.86
C ILE A 50 -1.78 -1.16 0.50
N VAL A 51 -2.43 -1.97 1.35
CA VAL A 51 -3.78 -2.50 1.11
C VAL A 51 -4.45 -2.87 2.43
N ARG A 52 -5.79 -2.85 2.43
CA ARG A 52 -6.62 -3.39 3.52
C ARG A 52 -7.33 -4.66 3.09
N PHE A 53 -7.42 -5.63 3.99
CA PHE A 53 -8.12 -6.89 3.73
C PHE A 53 -8.92 -7.34 4.95
N ARG A 54 -9.90 -8.22 4.74
CA ARG A 54 -10.68 -8.85 5.83
C ARG A 54 -10.18 -10.25 6.11
N HIS A 55 -10.14 -10.62 7.38
CA HIS A 55 -9.75 -11.95 7.81
C HIS A 55 -10.40 -12.30 9.15
N LYS A 56 -10.81 -13.56 9.32
CA LYS A 56 -11.35 -14.10 10.55
C LYS A 56 -10.23 -14.71 11.38
N ARG A 57 -10.03 -14.19 12.60
CA ARG A 57 -8.90 -14.59 13.46
C ARG A 57 -8.92 -16.09 13.82
N ALA A 58 -10.11 -16.69 13.85
CA ALA A 58 -10.29 -18.14 14.03
C ALA A 58 -9.56 -18.99 12.97
N ASP A 59 -9.36 -18.47 11.77
CA ASP A 59 -8.75 -19.21 10.65
C ASP A 59 -7.22 -19.30 10.76
N GLY A 60 -6.64 -18.55 11.71
CA GLY A 60 -5.23 -18.64 12.08
C GLY A 60 -4.27 -17.82 11.22
N LEU A 61 -3.02 -17.76 11.69
CA LEU A 61 -2.00 -16.88 11.12
C LEU A 61 -1.66 -17.21 9.66
N GLY A 62 -1.58 -18.51 9.30
CA GLY A 62 -1.26 -18.92 7.93
C GLY A 62 -2.29 -18.42 6.91
N ALA A 63 -3.59 -18.53 7.24
CA ALA A 63 -4.66 -18.01 6.41
C ALA A 63 -4.63 -16.47 6.32
N CYS A 64 -4.27 -15.79 7.42
CA CYS A 64 -4.06 -14.35 7.43
C CYS A 64 -2.94 -13.91 6.47
N LEU A 65 -1.78 -14.57 6.54
CA LEU A 65 -0.63 -14.27 5.66
C LEU A 65 -0.95 -14.53 4.19
N LEU A 66 -1.68 -15.61 3.90
CA LEU A 66 -2.13 -15.90 2.55
C LEU A 66 -3.11 -14.85 2.02
N ALA A 67 -4.08 -14.42 2.85
CA ALA A 67 -5.03 -13.37 2.47
C ALA A 67 -4.33 -12.03 2.23
N ALA A 68 -3.37 -11.67 3.09
CA ALA A 68 -2.55 -10.48 2.91
C ALA A 68 -1.76 -10.51 1.59
N SER A 69 -1.10 -11.64 1.29
CA SER A 69 -0.36 -11.83 0.03
C SER A 69 -1.26 -11.64 -1.19
N LYS A 70 -2.44 -12.27 -1.20
CA LYS A 70 -3.40 -12.13 -2.30
C LYS A 70 -3.88 -10.69 -2.48
N ALA A 71 -4.17 -10.00 -1.37
CA ALA A 71 -4.60 -8.61 -1.40
C ALA A 71 -3.52 -7.67 -1.96
N VAL A 72 -2.25 -7.88 -1.59
CA VAL A 72 -1.13 -7.08 -2.10
C VAL A 72 -0.93 -7.31 -3.60
N GLU A 73 -1.03 -8.54 -4.08
CA GLU A 73 -0.91 -8.80 -5.52
C GLU A 73 -2.06 -8.18 -6.31
N ALA A 74 -3.30 -8.25 -5.82
CA ALA A 74 -4.44 -7.60 -6.45
C ALA A 74 -4.27 -6.07 -6.54
N GLU A 75 -3.86 -5.41 -5.45
CA GLU A 75 -3.60 -3.97 -5.39
C GLU A 75 -2.55 -3.53 -6.43
N LYS A 76 -1.50 -4.33 -6.67
CA LYS A 76 -0.47 -4.03 -7.69
C LYS A 76 -1.06 -4.02 -9.10
N TRP A 77 -1.89 -5.00 -9.43
CA TRP A 77 -2.53 -5.08 -10.75
C TRP A 77 -3.53 -3.94 -10.95
N GLU A 78 -4.34 -3.61 -9.93
CA GLU A 78 -5.26 -2.47 -10.00
C GLU A 78 -4.53 -1.14 -10.23
N LYS A 79 -3.37 -0.93 -9.57
CA LYS A 79 -2.53 0.27 -9.79
C LYS A 79 -1.95 0.30 -11.21
N ALA A 80 -1.50 -0.84 -11.73
CA ALA A 80 -0.97 -0.94 -13.08
C ALA A 80 -2.04 -0.63 -14.14
N ASP A 81 -3.25 -1.18 -13.97
CA ASP A 81 -4.39 -0.93 -14.86
C ASP A 81 -4.78 0.55 -14.87
N LYS A 82 -4.83 1.18 -13.68
CA LYS A 82 -5.13 2.61 -13.56
C LYS A 82 -4.09 3.48 -14.28
N LEU A 83 -2.80 3.18 -14.11
CA LEU A 83 -1.73 3.90 -14.79
C LEU A 83 -1.81 3.75 -16.31
N LEU A 84 -2.12 2.54 -16.80
CA LEU A 84 -2.30 2.29 -18.22
C LEU A 84 -3.48 3.09 -18.80
N MET A 85 -4.60 3.18 -18.06
CA MET A 85 -5.74 4.00 -18.46
C MET A 85 -5.39 5.49 -18.55
N GLU A 86 -4.64 6.02 -17.58
CA GLU A 86 -4.18 7.43 -17.58
C GLU A 86 -3.26 7.72 -18.78
N LEU A 87 -2.25 6.87 -19.01
CA LEU A 87 -1.31 7.03 -20.14
C LEU A 87 -2.01 6.96 -21.51
N THR A 88 -3.02 6.09 -21.63
CA THR A 88 -3.78 5.96 -22.88
C THR A 88 -4.81 7.08 -23.08
N ALA A 89 -5.30 7.69 -22.00
CA ALA A 89 -6.13 8.89 -22.07
C ALA A 89 -5.35 10.11 -22.56
N ASP A 90 -4.13 10.32 -22.07
CA ASP A 90 -3.26 11.43 -22.49
C ASP A 90 -2.82 11.33 -23.96
N ARG A 91 -2.69 10.10 -24.50
CA ARG A 91 -2.41 9.90 -25.93
C ARG A 91 -3.54 10.40 -26.84
N LYS A 92 -4.79 10.45 -26.36
CA LYS A 92 -5.92 10.96 -27.15
C LYS A 92 -6.03 12.50 -27.15
N SER A 93 -5.39 13.19 -26.20
CA SER A 93 -5.46 14.66 -26.09
C SER A 93 -4.38 15.40 -26.88
N ASN A 94 -3.33 14.69 -27.36
CA ASN A 94 -2.32 15.26 -28.24
C ASN A 94 -2.32 14.55 -29.60
N PRO A 95 -3.26 14.90 -30.51
CA PRO A 95 -3.22 14.37 -31.87
C PRO A 95 -1.93 14.88 -32.51
N THR A 96 -1.15 13.94 -33.02
CA THR A 96 0.06 14.15 -33.80
C THR A 96 -0.07 15.40 -34.68
N VAL A 97 0.78 16.40 -34.45
CA VAL A 97 1.00 17.49 -35.40
C VAL A 97 1.48 16.82 -36.68
N GLU A 98 0.59 16.71 -37.67
CA GLU A 98 0.98 16.30 -39.01
C GLU A 98 2.10 17.25 -39.48
N PRO A 99 3.21 16.74 -40.03
CA PRO A 99 4.16 17.61 -40.68
C PRO A 99 3.40 18.31 -41.81
N ARG A 100 3.22 19.63 -41.70
CA ARG A 100 2.76 20.45 -42.82
C ARG A 100 3.73 20.16 -43.95
N VAL A 101 3.27 19.41 -44.94
CA VAL A 101 3.96 19.25 -46.20
C VAL A 101 4.10 20.69 -46.69
N ALA A 102 5.32 21.21 -46.62
CA ALA A 102 5.60 22.54 -47.12
C ALA A 102 5.22 22.50 -48.60
N ASP A 103 4.27 23.35 -48.98
CA ASP A 103 4.08 23.74 -50.37
C ASP A 103 5.42 24.30 -50.86
N LEU A 104 6.23 23.42 -51.46
CA LEU A 104 7.41 23.78 -52.20
C LEU A 104 6.95 24.19 -53.62
N PRO A 105 7.59 25.23 -54.19
CA PRO A 105 7.04 26.09 -55.25
C PRO A 105 6.75 25.39 -56.57
#